data_AF-A0A3A3H1T6-F1
#
_entry.id   AF-A0A3A3H1T6-F1
#
_cell.length_a   1.000
_cell.length_b   1.000
_cell.length_c   1.000
_cell.angle_alpha   90.00
_cell.angle_beta   90.00
_cell.angle_gamma   90.00
#
_symmetry.space_group_name_H-M   'P 1'
#
loop_
_entity.id
_entity.type
_entity.pdbx_description
1 polymer ?
#
loop_
_entity_poly.entity_id
_entity_poly.type
_entity_poly.pdbx_seq_one_letter_code
_entity_poly.pdbx_strand_id
1 'polypeptide(L)'
;MQCHGIDVTVVVKAIFPAITTVIALAKQQGWQLHIVKRRQRAFKTTGLTWIVDRSFAWLGRNRRLSKDYEYRVQTSETMIDIATTRLMLNRPAIG
;
A
#
# COMPACT_ATOMS: atom_id res chain seq x y z
N MET A 1 17.32 28.43 -31.34
CA MET A 1 17.04 28.10 -29.93
C MET A 1 15.54 28.17 -29.71
N GLN A 2 14.80 27.13 -30.09
CA GLN A 2 13.40 26.98 -29.71
C GLN A 2 13.36 26.08 -28.47
N CYS A 3 12.81 26.62 -27.39
CA CYS A 3 12.65 25.91 -26.12
C CYS A 3 11.75 24.68 -26.32
N HIS A 4 12.28 23.50 -25.98
CA HIS A 4 11.52 22.25 -25.90
C HIS A 4 10.42 22.41 -24.85
N GLY A 5 9.19 22.60 -25.32
CA GLY A 5 7.99 22.69 -24.51
C GLY A 5 7.73 21.36 -23.81
N ILE A 6 8.07 21.35 -22.52
CA ILE A 6 7.67 20.45 -21.43
C ILE A 6 6.61 19.40 -21.85
N ASP A 7 7.05 18.17 -22.09
CA ASP A 7 6.17 16.99 -22.18
C ASP A 7 5.61 16.67 -20.78
N VAL A 8 4.47 17.27 -20.44
CA VAL A 8 3.78 17.02 -19.16
C VAL A 8 3.18 15.62 -19.19
N THR A 9 3.95 14.62 -18.77
CA THR A 9 3.47 13.24 -18.60
C THR A 9 2.58 13.18 -17.36
N VAL A 10 1.28 13.42 -17.52
CA VAL A 10 0.30 13.23 -16.45
C VAL A 10 -0.02 11.74 -16.34
N VAL A 11 0.53 11.06 -15.33
CA VAL A 11 0.17 9.67 -15.01
C VAL A 11 -1.20 9.67 -14.32
N VAL A 12 -2.26 9.60 -15.11
CA VAL A 12 -3.63 9.58 -14.61
C VAL A 12 -3.92 8.21 -14.02
N LYS A 13 -4.15 8.16 -12.70
CA LYS A 13 -4.62 6.94 -12.03
C LYS A 13 -6.12 6.80 -12.26
N ALA A 14 -6.48 5.93 -13.20
CA ALA A 14 -7.85 5.62 -13.56
C ALA A 14 -8.65 5.05 -12.36
N ILE A 15 -9.56 5.86 -11.82
CA ILE A 15 -10.69 5.39 -11.00
C ILE A 15 -11.94 5.94 -11.70
N PHE A 16 -12.82 5.04 -12.16
CA PHE A 16 -14.07 5.34 -12.87
C PHE A 16 -14.89 6.33 -12.04
N PRO A 17 -14.95 7.65 -12.36
CA PRO A 17 -15.29 8.27 -13.65
C PRO A 17 -14.25 9.28 -14.20
N ALA A 18 -13.04 9.34 -13.64
CA ALA A 18 -12.07 10.40 -13.92
C ALA A 18 -11.47 10.36 -15.35
N ILE A 19 -11.49 9.22 -16.03
CA ILE A 19 -10.84 9.06 -17.34
C ILE A 19 -11.52 9.93 -18.40
N THR A 20 -12.85 9.96 -18.45
CA THR A 20 -13.61 10.69 -19.47
C THR A 20 -13.36 12.20 -19.38
N THR A 21 -13.33 12.73 -18.15
CA THR A 21 -13.06 14.16 -17.89
C THR A 21 -11.64 14.54 -18.30
N VAL A 22 -10.65 13.69 -18.02
CA VAL A 22 -9.26 13.96 -18.40
C VAL A 22 -9.06 13.94 -19.91
N ILE A 23 -9.72 13.03 -20.63
CA ILE A 23 -9.70 12.99 -22.10
C ILE A 23 -10.30 14.28 -22.68
N ALA A 24 -11.42 14.75 -22.12
CA ALA A 24 -12.07 15.98 -22.56
C ALA A 24 -11.17 17.22 -22.35
N LEU A 25 -10.52 17.33 -21.19
CA LEU A 25 -9.60 18.42 -20.88
C LEU A 25 -8.33 18.38 -21.76
N ALA A 26 -7.76 17.19 -21.99
CA ALA A 26 -6.60 17.02 -22.86
C ALA A 26 -6.90 17.45 -24.31
N LYS A 27 -8.11 17.16 -24.82
CA LYS A 27 -8.56 17.63 -26.14
C LYS A 27 -8.68 19.15 -26.23
N GLN A 28 -9.17 19.81 -25.19
CA GLN A 28 -9.29 21.28 -25.19
C GLN A 28 -7.94 21.99 -25.16
N GLN A 29 -6.93 21.39 -24.52
CA GLN A 29 -5.60 22.00 -24.33
C GLN A 29 -4.55 21.51 -25.35
N GLY A 30 -4.93 20.66 -26.30
CA GLY A 30 -4.03 20.13 -27.33
C GLY A 30 -2.98 19.14 -26.81
N TRP A 31 -3.21 18.51 -25.65
CA TRP A 31 -2.24 17.60 -25.04
C TRP A 31 -2.31 16.19 -25.63
N GLN A 32 -1.14 15.59 -25.86
CA GLN A 32 -1.01 14.20 -26.29
C GLN A 32 -1.09 13.25 -25.08
N LEU A 33 -2.14 12.44 -25.00
CA LEU A 33 -2.37 11.52 -23.88
C LEU A 33 -1.84 10.11 -24.19
N HIS A 34 -0.85 9.65 -23.43
CA HIS A 34 -0.38 8.26 -23.47
C HIS A 34 -1.04 7.43 -22.36
N ILE A 35 -2.08 6.66 -22.70
CA ILE A 35 -2.75 5.76 -21.75
C ILE A 35 -1.97 4.44 -21.68
N VAL A 36 -1.17 4.27 -20.63
CA VAL A 36 -0.47 3.02 -20.37
C VAL A 36 -1.32 2.14 -19.45
N LYS A 37 -1.68 0.94 -19.92
CA LYS A 37 -2.28 -0.08 -19.05
C LYS A 37 -1.25 -0.47 -17.99
N ARG A 38 -1.59 -0.37 -16.71
CA ARG A 38 -0.72 -0.91 -15.66
C ARG A 38 -0.45 -2.40 -15.97
N ARG A 39 0.82 -2.79 -16.00
CA ARG A 39 1.23 -4.20 -15.91
C ARG A 39 0.53 -4.82 -14.69
N GLN A 40 0.26 -6.13 -14.77
CA GLN A 40 -0.43 -6.89 -13.73
C GLN A 40 0.09 -6.51 -12.33
N ARG A 41 -0.80 -6.56 -11.33
CA ARG A 41 -0.48 -6.21 -9.94
C ARG A 41 0.86 -6.86 -9.58
N ALA A 42 1.86 -6.04 -9.22
CA ALA A 42 3.22 -6.51 -8.92
C ALA A 42 3.23 -7.61 -7.84
N PHE A 43 2.18 -7.63 -7.02
CA PHE A 43 1.87 -8.71 -6.10
C PHE A 43 0.70 -9.56 -6.64
N LYS A 44 0.99 -10.83 -6.94
CA LYS A 44 -0.03 -11.88 -7.00
C LYS A 44 -0.46 -12.15 -5.56
N THR A 45 -1.72 -11.90 -5.23
CA THR A 45 -2.30 -12.32 -3.94
C THR A 45 -2.16 -13.84 -3.86
N THR A 46 -1.12 -14.29 -3.16
CA THR A 46 -0.87 -15.70 -2.92
C THR A 46 -1.73 -16.09 -1.72
N GLY A 47 -2.20 -17.33 -1.65
CA GLY A 47 -3.13 -17.80 -0.60
C GLY A 47 -2.64 -17.63 0.85
N LEU A 48 -1.43 -17.13 1.07
CA LEU A 48 -0.84 -16.85 2.38
C LEU A 48 -1.00 -15.39 2.84
N THR A 49 -1.45 -14.47 1.97
CA THR A 49 -1.59 -13.04 2.33
C THR A 49 -2.58 -12.83 3.48
N TRP A 50 -3.64 -13.64 3.58
CA TRP A 50 -4.60 -13.53 4.68
C TRP A 50 -3.96 -13.82 6.05
N ILE A 51 -2.97 -14.71 6.11
CA ILE A 51 -2.25 -15.04 7.35
C ILE A 51 -1.42 -13.83 7.77
N VAL A 52 -0.67 -13.27 6.83
CA VAL A 52 0.19 -12.08 7.06
C VAL A 52 -0.65 -10.89 7.50
N ASP A 53 -1.75 -10.60 6.81
CA ASP A 53 -2.65 -9.49 7.15
C ASP A 53 -3.26 -9.67 8.54
N ARG A 54 -3.65 -10.91 8.90
CA ARG A 54 -4.19 -11.23 10.24
C ARG A 54 -3.14 -11.07 11.32
N SER A 55 -1.91 -11.50 11.09
CA SER A 55 -0.78 -11.29 12.00
C SER A 55 -0.55 -9.80 12.24
N PHE A 56 -0.51 -8.97 11.18
CA PHE A 56 -0.38 -7.52 11.33
C PHE A 56 -1.59 -6.88 12.04
N ALA A 57 -2.81 -7.34 11.75
CA ALA A 57 -4.01 -6.86 12.44
C ALA A 57 -3.99 -7.19 13.95
N TRP A 58 -3.44 -8.34 14.34
CA TRP A 58 -3.27 -8.70 15.75
C TRP A 58 -2.18 -7.89 16.42
N LEU A 59 -1.02 -7.72 15.77
CA LEU A 59 0.07 -6.89 16.29
C LEU A 59 -0.36 -5.42 16.43
N GLY A 60 -1.17 -4.92 15.49
CA GLY A 60 -1.73 -3.56 15.52
C GLY A 60 -2.68 -3.27 16.69
N ARG A 61 -3.20 -4.30 17.38
CA ARG A 61 -3.94 -4.12 18.64
C ARG A 61 -3.02 -3.73 19.81
N ASN A 62 -1.73 -4.03 19.73
CA ASN A 62 -0.77 -3.60 20.72
C ASN A 62 -0.32 -2.17 20.39
N ARG A 63 -0.86 -1.18 21.11
CA ARG A 63 -0.55 0.25 20.90
C ARG A 63 0.95 0.55 20.83
N ARG A 64 1.77 -0.21 21.57
CA ARG A 64 3.23 -0.03 21.59
C ARG A 64 3.92 -0.42 20.28
N LEU A 65 3.32 -1.29 19.47
CA LEU A 65 3.83 -1.69 18.15
C LEU A 65 3.31 -0.80 17.00
N SER A 66 2.50 0.24 17.30
CA SER A 66 2.00 1.16 16.27
C SER A 66 3.11 1.99 15.62
N LYS A 67 4.22 2.20 16.33
CA LYS A 67 5.44 2.87 15.85
C LYS A 67 6.61 2.20 16.55
N ASP A 68 7.69 1.98 15.80
CA ASP A 68 8.93 1.48 16.40
C ASP A 68 9.63 2.66 17.10
N TYR A 69 9.71 2.57 18.43
CA TYR A 69 10.36 3.57 19.28
C TYR A 69 11.68 3.07 19.84
N GLU A 70 12.04 1.82 19.58
CA GLU A 70 13.21 1.19 20.18
C GLU A 70 14.46 1.50 19.33
N TYR A 71 15.56 1.87 19.99
CA TYR A 71 16.82 2.18 19.31
C TYR A 71 17.53 0.92 18.78
N ARG A 72 17.26 -0.23 19.41
CA ARG A 72 17.91 -1.51 19.11
C ARG A 72 16.90 -2.49 18.53
N VAL A 73 17.30 -3.15 17.44
CA VAL A 73 16.48 -4.17 16.77
C VAL A 73 16.10 -5.30 17.73
N GLN A 74 17.02 -5.71 18.62
CA GLN A 74 16.75 -6.76 19.61
C GLN A 74 15.57 -6.40 20.53
N THR A 75 15.44 -5.12 20.89
CA THR A 75 14.32 -4.68 21.73
C THR A 75 13.02 -4.70 20.93
N SER A 76 13.03 -4.27 19.67
CA SER A 76 11.86 -4.36 18.79
C SER A 76 11.41 -5.82 18.59
N GLU A 77 12.36 -6.75 18.43
CA GLU A 77 12.09 -8.19 18.32
C GLU A 77 11.45 -8.75 19.59
N THR A 78 12.04 -8.49 20.77
CA THR A 78 11.47 -8.96 22.05
C THR A 78 10.04 -8.42 22.28
N MET A 79 9.74 -7.20 21.82
CA MET A 79 8.41 -6.62 21.89
C MET A 79 7.39 -7.35 21.00
N ILE A 80 7.80 -7.84 19.83
CA ILE A 80 6.98 -8.66 18.94
C ILE A 80 6.72 -10.04 19.59
N ASP A 81 7.74 -10.65 20.20
CA ASP A 81 7.62 -11.93 20.89
C ASP A 81 6.64 -11.86 22.07
N ILE A 82 6.74 -10.80 22.87
CA ILE A 82 5.82 -10.54 23.99
C ILE A 82 4.38 -10.35 23.47
N ALA A 83 4.20 -9.59 22.40
CA ALA A 83 2.87 -9.37 21.81
C ALA A 83 2.25 -10.67 21.30
N THR A 84 3.06 -11.52 20.66
CA THR A 84 2.65 -12.81 20.13
C THR A 84 2.32 -13.79 21.24
N THR A 85 3.11 -13.82 22.31
CA THR A 85 2.84 -14.63 23.51
C THR A 85 1.51 -14.24 24.16
N ARG A 86 1.25 -12.94 24.32
CA ARG A 86 -0.04 -12.45 24.84
C ARG A 86 -1.21 -12.85 23.95
N LEU A 87 -1.04 -12.85 22.62
CA LEU A 87 -2.07 -13.31 21.69
C LEU A 87 -2.36 -14.81 21.89
N MET A 88 -1.31 -15.63 22.01
CA MET A 88 -1.45 -17.07 22.25
C MET A 88 -2.19 -17.37 23.57
N LEU A 89 -1.86 -16.64 24.64
CA LEU A 89 -2.50 -16.81 25.96
C LEU A 89 -3.97 -16.39 25.99
N ASN A 90 -4.34 -15.36 25.22
CA ASN A 90 -5.71 -14.84 25.17
C ASN A 90 -6.56 -15.48 24.08
N ARG A 91 -6.01 -16.43 23.33
CA ARG A 91 -6.77 -17.16 22.31
C ARG A 91 -7.61 -18.22 23.02
N PRO A 92 -8.94 -18.19 22.93
CA PRO A 92 -9.75 -19.27 23.48
C PRO A 92 -9.32 -20.58 22.82
N ALA A 93 -9.21 -21.65 23.61
CA ALA A 93 -9.05 -22.99 23.07
C ALA A 93 -10.18 -23.22 22.08
N ILE A 94 -9.83 -23.57 20.85
CA ILE A 94 -10.83 -23.98 19.87
C ILE A 94 -11.25 -25.38 20.33
N GLY A 95 -12.26 -25.42 21.19
CA GLY A 95 -12.93 -26.61 21.70
C GLY A 95 -14.30 -26.74 21.07
#